data_AF-A0AA91EBX9-F1
#
_entry.id   AF-A0AA91EBX9-F1
#
_cell.length_a   1.000
_cell.length_b   1.000
_cell.length_c   1.000
_cell.angle_alpha   90.00
_cell.angle_beta   90.00
_cell.angle_gamma   90.00
#
_symmetry.space_group_name_H-M   'P 1'
#
loop_
_entity.id
_entity.type
_entity.pdbx_description
1 polymer ?
#
loop_
_entity_poly.entity_id
_entity_poly.type
_entity_poly.pdbx_seq_one_letter_code
_entity_poly.pdbx_strand_id
1 'polypeptide(L)' 'NKSVIRCSEDVAAELKIPSNSDVFMLKRIRYVDNQPVSIEESYVPVALIKEVDDIGLSLYDYFRSQNIFPQRTKSKVS' A
#
# COMPACT_ATOMS: atom_id res chain seq x y z
N ASN A 1 -7.39 4.12 -7.37
CA ASN A 1 -7.13 5.52 -6.96
C ASN A 1 -5.79 5.56 -6.23
N LYS A 2 -4.95 6.56 -6.51
CA LYS A 2 -3.58 6.70 -6.01
C LYS A 2 -3.41 8.12 -5.49
N SER A 3 -3.09 8.33 -4.21
CA SER A 3 -2.94 9.66 -3.62
C SER A 3 -1.95 9.67 -2.46
N VAL A 4 -1.27 10.79 -2.24
CA VAL A 4 -0.52 11.05 -1.00
C VAL A 4 -1.48 11.63 0.03
N ILE A 5 -1.49 11.06 1.24
CA ILE A 5 -2.31 11.51 2.36
C ILE A 5 -1.48 11.54 3.64
N ARG A 6 -1.91 12.31 4.64
CA ARG A 6 -1.46 12.12 6.01
C ARG A 6 -2.09 10.86 6.59
N CYS A 7 -1.27 9.95 7.12
CA CYS A 7 -1.78 8.72 7.72
C CYS A 7 -2.42 8.99 9.09
N SER A 8 -3.44 8.19 9.42
CA SER A 8 -4.00 8.11 10.76
C SER A 8 -3.01 7.47 11.76
N GLU A 9 -3.29 7.59 13.05
CA GLU A 9 -2.41 7.10 14.11
C GLU A 9 -2.24 5.57 14.09
N ASP A 10 -3.29 4.83 13.77
CA ASP A 10 -3.27 3.37 13.64
C ASP A 10 -2.38 2.90 12.48
N VAL A 11 -2.48 3.57 11.33
CA VAL A 11 -1.61 3.30 10.17
C VAL A 11 -0.17 3.66 10.49
N ALA A 12 0.08 4.80 11.14
CA ALA A 12 1.41 5.22 11.56
C ALA A 12 2.04 4.18 12.52
N ALA A 13 1.26 3.67 13.47
CA ALA A 13 1.71 2.68 14.44
C ALA A 13 2.06 1.33 13.78
N GLU A 14 1.22 0.83 12.86
CA GLU A 14 1.50 -0.43 12.15
C GLU A 14 2.70 -0.30 11.19
N LEU A 15 2.87 0.85 10.54
CA LEU A 15 4.03 1.14 9.68
C LEU A 15 5.30 1.53 10.46
N LYS A 16 5.18 1.78 11.77
CA LYS A 16 6.27 2.24 12.65
C LYS A 16 6.93 3.53 12.16
N ILE A 17 6.10 4.49 11.73
CA ILE A 17 6.51 5.83 11.29
C ILE A 17 5.91 6.90 12.23
N PRO A 18 6.44 8.14 12.24
CA PRO A 18 5.85 9.21 13.04
C PRO A 18 4.38 9.47 12.69
N SER A 19 3.56 9.86 13.66
CA SER A 19 2.17 10.26 13.43
C SER A 19 2.08 11.43 12.43
N ASN A 20 0.99 11.49 11.66
CA ASN A 20 0.78 12.49 10.59
C ASN A 20 1.87 12.50 9.49
N SER A 21 2.65 11.42 9.37
CA SER A 21 3.54 11.25 8.23
C SER A 21 2.75 11.09 6.93
N ASP A 22 3.34 11.56 5.84
CA ASP A 22 2.77 11.34 4.52
C ASP A 22 3.00 9.90 4.09
N VAL A 23 1.91 9.28 3.61
CA VAL A 23 1.92 7.94 3.02
C VAL A 23 1.23 7.97 1.68
N PHE A 24 1.66 7.08 0.81
CA PHE A 24 0.95 6.76 -0.39
C PHE A 24 -0.23 5.83 -0.07
N MET A 25 -1.45 6.20 -0.47
CA MET A 25 -2.65 5.38 -0.35
C MET A 25 -3.11 4.90 -1.73
N LEU A 26 -3.23 3.58 -1.88
CA LEU A 26 -3.83 2.93 -3.03
C LEU A 26 -5.15 2.28 -2.63
N LYS A 27 -6.25 2.70 -3.26
CA LYS A 27 -7.56 2.07 -3.12
C LYS A 27 -7.93 1.36 -4.41
N ARG A 28 -8.19 0.05 -4.32
CA ARG A 28 -8.48 -0.86 -5.45
C ARG A 28 -9.70 -1.72 -5.20
N ILE A 29 -10.47 -1.97 -6.25
CA ILE A 29 -11.47 -3.05 -6.26
C ILE A 29 -10.77 -4.27 -6.87
N ARG A 30 -10.86 -5.42 -6.21
CA ARG A 30 -10.35 -6.70 -6.74
C ARG A 30 -11.49 -7.47 -7.37
N TYR A 31 -11.19 -8.12 -8.49
CA TYR A 31 -12.16 -8.89 -9.26
C TYR A 31 -11.75 -10.37 -9.32
N VAL A 32 -12.75 -11.24 -9.32
CA VAL A 32 -12.64 -12.66 -9.68
C VAL A 32 -13.71 -12.91 -10.73
N ASP A 33 -13.34 -13.48 -11.87
CA ASP A 33 -14.27 -13.73 -12.99
C ASP A 33 -15.12 -12.52 -13.38
N ASN A 34 -14.48 -11.34 -13.46
CA ASN A 34 -15.11 -10.04 -13.72
C ASN A 34 -16.15 -9.57 -12.68
N GLN A 35 -16.28 -10.24 -11.55
CA GLN A 35 -17.13 -9.81 -10.45
C GLN A 35 -16.28 -9.16 -9.34
N PRO A 36 -16.69 -7.99 -8.80
CA PRO A 36 -15.98 -7.33 -7.71
C PRO A 36 -16.15 -8.14 -6.41
N VAL A 37 -15.04 -8.55 -5.80
CA VAL A 37 -15.04 -9.41 -4.61
C VAL A 37 -14.50 -8.73 -3.35
N SER A 38 -13.64 -7.72 -3.49
CA SER A 38 -13.08 -7.01 -2.34
C SER A 38 -12.64 -5.59 -2.68
N ILE A 39 -12.55 -4.77 -1.64
CA ILE A 39 -11.90 -3.47 -1.67
C ILE A 39 -10.60 -3.59 -0.88
N GLU A 40 -9.51 -3.17 -1.48
CA GLU A 40 -8.19 -3.16 -0.88
C GLU A 40 -7.71 -1.72 -0.72
N GLU A 41 -7.26 -1.38 0.49
CA GLU A 41 -6.56 -0.15 0.79
C GLU A 41 -5.14 -0.50 1.22
N SER A 42 -4.15 0.00 0.46
CA SER A 42 -2.73 -0.19 0.75
C SER A 42 -2.11 1.16 1.13
N TYR A 43 -1.37 1.18 2.23
CA TYR A 43 -0.64 2.35 2.72
C TYR A 43 0.86 2.06 2.66
N VAL A 44 1.62 2.94 2.04
CA VAL A 44 3.08 2.78 1.85
C VAL A 44 3.78 4.08 2.24
N PRO A 45 4.85 4.05 3.04
CA PRO A 45 5.68 5.24 3.27
C PRO A 45 6.15 5.85 1.94
N VAL A 46 5.97 7.16 1.77
CA VAL A 46 6.30 7.85 0.51
C VAL A 46 7.73 7.63 0.05
N ALA A 47 8.67 7.47 0.98
CA ALA A 47 10.08 7.21 0.69
C ALA A 47 10.35 5.88 -0.04
N LEU A 48 9.40 4.94 -0.05
CA LEU A 48 9.52 3.65 -0.76
C LEU A 48 8.93 3.69 -2.17
N ILE A 49 8.29 4.80 -2.55
CA ILE A 49 7.71 5.01 -3.87
C ILE A 49 8.53 6.08 -4.58
N LYS A 50 9.27 5.71 -5.63
CA LYS A 50 9.97 6.67 -6.50
C LYS A 50 8.98 7.35 -7.44
N GLU A 51 8.41 6.56 -8.34
CA GLU A 51 7.36 6.98 -9.26
C GLU A 51 6.09 6.21 -8.98
N VAL A 52 4.99 6.93 -8.78
CA VAL A 52 3.68 6.35 -8.44
C VAL A 52 3.04 5.63 -9.62
N ASP A 53 3.25 6.14 -10.83
CA ASP A 53 2.60 5.62 -12.03
C ASP A 53 3.15 4.25 -12.43
N ASP A 54 4.39 3.96 -12.05
CA ASP A 54 5.03 2.65 -12.17
C ASP A 54 4.34 1.55 -11.33
N ILE A 55 3.53 1.93 -10.34
CA ILE A 55 2.73 0.96 -9.58
C ILE A 55 1.60 0.44 -10.47
N GLY A 56 1.84 -0.71 -11.09
CA GLY A 56 0.86 -1.40 -11.95
C GLY A 56 -0.17 -2.21 -11.17
N LEU A 57 -0.47 -3.41 -11.69
CA LEU A 57 -1.50 -4.31 -11.14
C LEU A 57 -1.17 -4.80 -9.72
N SER A 58 0.11 -4.95 -9.41
CA SER A 58 0.62 -5.53 -8.17
C SER A 58 1.58 -4.56 -7.49
N LEU A 59 1.29 -4.22 -6.23
CA LEU A 59 2.19 -3.41 -5.42
C LEU A 59 3.51 -4.16 -5.12
N TYR A 60 3.44 -5.48 -5.00
CA TYR A 60 4.63 -6.30 -4.75
C TYR A 60 5.54 -6.41 -5.97
N ASP A 61 4.99 -6.44 -7.19
CA ASP A 61 5.82 -6.44 -8.41
C ASP A 61 6.55 -5.12 -8.56
N TYR A 62 5.90 -4.00 -8.21
CA TYR A 62 6.57 -2.71 -8.08
C TYR A 62 7.72 -2.75 -7.06
N PHE A 63 7.50 -3.26 -5.85
CA PHE A 63 8.59 -3.35 -4.87
C PHE A 63 9.76 -4.18 -5.38
N ARG A 64 9.49 -5.32 -6.04
CA ARG A 64 10.55 -6.14 -6.65
C ARG A 64 11.33 -5.40 -7.73
N SER A 65 10.67 -4.63 -8.60
CA SER A 65 11.37 -3.81 -9.61
C SER A 65 12.26 -2.73 -8.99
N GLN A 66 11.92 -2.29 -7.77
CA GLN A 66 12.73 -1.38 -6.96
C GLN A 66 13.77 -2.08 -6.06
N ASN A 67 13.98 -3.40 -6.20
CA ASN A 67 14.84 -4.22 -5.33
C ASN A 67 14.43 -4.20 -3.85
N ILE A 68 13.14 -4.00 -3.57
CA ILE A 68 12.55 -4.07 -2.23
C ILE A 68 11.87 -5.42 -2.08
N PHE A 69 12.34 -6.23 -1.12
CA PHE A 69 11.81 -7.57 -0.87
C PHE A 69 11.21 -7.65 0.54
N PRO A 70 9.87 -7.75 0.66
CA PRO A 70 9.22 -7.96 1.95
C PRO A 70 9.72 -9.25 2.61
N GLN A 71 10.24 -9.16 3.84
CA GLN A 71 10.79 -10.32 4.56
C GLN A 71 9.81 -10.91 5.58
N ARG A 72 8.86 -10.09 6.06
CA ARG A 72 7.88 -10.48 7.07
C ARG A 72 6.55 -9.82 6.75
N THR A 73 5.47 -10.56 7.03
CA THR A 73 4.11 -10.08 6.91
C THR A 73 3.38 -10.39 8.20
N LYS A 74 2.58 -9.44 8.68
CA LYS A 74 1.65 -9.61 9.80
C LYS A 74 0.24 -9.42 9.25
N SER A 75 -0.67 -10.30 9.62
CA SER A 75 -2.06 -10.27 9.14
C SER A 75 -3.01 -10.45 10.32
N LYS A 76 -4.14 -9.74 10.29
CA LYS A 76 -5.23 -9.86 11.26
C LYS A 76 -6.53 -10.06 10.49
N VAL A 77 -7.32 -11.04 10.89
CA VAL A 77 -8.68 -11.29 10.38
C VAL A 77 -9.64 -11.03 11.54
N SER A 78 -10.66 -10.22 11.31
CA SER A 78 -11.68 -9.83 12.29
C SER A 78 -13.06 -10.17 11.79
#